data_AF-A0A0T6BHS0-F1
#
_entry.id   AF-A0A0T6BHS0-F1
#
_cell.length_a   1.000
_cell.length_b   1.000
_cell.length_c   1.000
_cell.angle_alpha   90.00
_cell.angle_beta   90.00
_cell.angle_gamma   90.00
#
_symmetry.space_group_name_H-M   'P 1'
#
loop_
_entity.id
_entity.type
_entity.pdbx_description
1 polymer ?
#
loop_
_entity_poly.entity_id
_entity_poly.type
_entity_poly.pdbx_seq_one_letter_code
_entity_poly.pdbx_strand_id
1 'polypeptide(L)'
;MYTCVQAFSRKHPLACWLSYMLVVFAGGMCAGALLGEPILAPLKNTPQVVVATLVWYIIFYTPIDVGYKIAKFLPVKVVCSAMKEIYRCKKVYDGVSHAAKVYPNAYVIMVIIGTLKGNGAGFTRLLERLIRGVWTPTAMEFMQPSFGPTDSTLAFRHDRRVIKYDRDV
;
A
#
# COMPACT_ATOMS: atom_id res chain seq x y z
N MET A 1 18.47 13.08 -0.08
CA MET A 1 16.98 13.01 -0.14
C MET A 1 16.44 11.67 0.40
N TYR A 2 16.99 10.49 0.11
CA TYR A 2 16.60 9.19 0.76
C TYR A 2 16.91 9.11 2.27
N THR A 3 17.90 9.88 2.69
CA THR A 3 18.40 9.95 4.06
C THR A 3 17.35 10.24 5.13
N CYS A 4 16.25 10.95 4.83
CA CYS A 4 15.25 11.27 5.86
C CYS A 4 14.27 10.12 6.14
N VAL A 5 13.92 9.31 5.13
CA VAL A 5 13.02 8.16 5.33
C VAL A 5 13.80 7.01 5.97
N GLN A 6 15.06 6.82 5.57
CA GLN A 6 15.99 5.95 6.29
C GLN A 6 16.24 6.44 7.72
N ALA A 7 16.40 7.75 7.95
CA ALA A 7 16.54 8.28 9.31
C ALA A 7 15.29 8.06 10.16
N PHE A 8 14.09 8.22 9.60
CA PHE A 8 12.83 7.90 10.30
C PHE A 8 12.71 6.41 10.61
N SER A 9 12.99 5.53 9.63
CA SER A 9 13.00 4.08 9.81
C SER A 9 14.02 3.62 10.87
N ARG A 10 15.15 4.32 11.03
CA ARG A 10 16.15 4.03 12.07
C ARG A 10 15.77 4.55 13.46
N LYS A 11 15.04 5.68 13.54
CA LYS A 11 14.56 6.25 14.82
C LYS A 11 13.30 5.56 15.35
N HIS A 12 12.38 5.19 14.45
CA HIS A 12 11.09 4.55 14.77
C HIS A 12 10.83 3.35 13.85
N PRO A 13 11.55 2.23 14.03
CA PRO A 13 11.47 1.07 13.14
C PRO A 13 10.07 0.43 13.16
N LEU A 14 9.44 0.35 14.33
CA LEU A 14 8.10 -0.23 14.48
C LEU A 14 7.01 0.60 13.80
N ALA A 15 7.07 1.93 13.90
CA ALA A 15 6.14 2.81 13.22
C ALA A 15 6.29 2.70 11.69
N CYS A 16 7.53 2.63 11.21
CA CYS A 16 7.82 2.44 9.78
C CYS A 16 7.31 1.09 9.27
N TRP A 17 7.51 0.03 10.04
CA TRP A 17 7.00 -1.31 9.74
C TRP A 17 5.48 -1.36 9.71
N LEU A 18 4.82 -0.79 10.73
CA LEU A 18 3.36 -0.77 10.82
C LEU A 18 2.74 0.00 9.65
N SER A 19 3.25 1.19 9.34
CA SER A 19 2.80 1.95 8.17
C SER A 19 2.97 1.17 6.86
N TYR A 20 4.06 0.42 6.70
CA TYR A 20 4.28 -0.43 5.52
C TYR A 20 3.26 -1.58 5.44
N MET A 21 3.01 -2.26 6.57
CA MET A 21 2.03 -3.35 6.65
C MET A 21 0.61 -2.88 6.32
N LEU A 22 0.22 -1.70 6.80
CA LEU A 22 -1.09 -1.12 6.52
C LEU A 22 -1.29 -0.84 5.02
N VAL A 23 -0.24 -0.43 4.30
CA VAL A 23 -0.30 -0.21 2.85
C VAL A 23 -0.34 -1.53 2.07
N VAL A 24 0.45 -2.52 2.48
CA VAL A 24 0.51 -3.83 1.79
C VAL A 24 -0.79 -4.61 1.93
N PHE A 25 -1.38 -4.60 3.12
CA PHE A 25 -2.60 -5.34 3.44
C PHE A 25 -3.88 -4.51 3.31
N ALA A 26 -3.76 -3.24 2.90
CA ALA A 26 -4.85 -2.28 2.76
C ALA A 26 -6.11 -2.84 2.10
N GLY A 27 -5.98 -3.46 0.93
CA GLY A 27 -7.12 -4.00 0.19
C GLY A 27 -7.86 -5.11 0.95
N GLY A 28 -7.14 -5.93 1.71
CA GLY A 28 -7.75 -6.95 2.57
C GLY A 28 -8.42 -6.35 3.80
N MET A 29 -7.79 -5.35 4.43
CA MET A 29 -8.32 -4.67 5.61
C MET A 29 -9.59 -3.87 5.26
N CYS A 30 -9.60 -3.13 4.15
CA CYS A 30 -10.75 -2.37 3.67
C CYS A 30 -11.91 -3.28 3.25
N ALA A 31 -11.62 -4.39 2.55
CA ALA A 31 -12.66 -5.35 2.18
C ALA A 31 -13.22 -6.08 3.41
N GLY A 32 -12.38 -6.45 4.38
CA GLY A 32 -12.83 -7.06 5.62
C GLY A 32 -13.71 -6.10 6.43
N ALA A 33 -13.32 -4.83 6.54
CA ALA A 33 -14.13 -3.80 7.20
C ALA A 33 -15.52 -3.64 6.57
N LEU A 34 -15.61 -3.69 5.23
CA LEU A 34 -16.89 -3.55 4.53
C LEU A 34 -17.77 -4.81 4.60
N LEU A 35 -17.16 -6.00 4.70
CA LEU A 35 -17.87 -7.28 4.84
C LEU A 35 -18.20 -7.64 6.31
N GLY A 36 -17.80 -6.81 7.29
CA GLY A 36 -17.98 -7.11 8.71
C GLY A 36 -17.05 -8.20 9.23
N GLU A 37 -16.00 -8.54 8.48
CA GLU A 37 -14.94 -9.46 8.90
C GLU A 37 -13.90 -8.73 9.76
N PRO A 38 -13.14 -9.45 10.60
CA PRO A 38 -12.09 -8.82 11.39
C PRO A 38 -11.07 -8.12 10.47
N ILE A 39 -10.88 -6.81 10.68
CA ILE A 39 -10.00 -5.95 9.85
C ILE A 39 -8.56 -6.49 9.83
N LEU A 40 -8.14 -7.20 10.88
CA LEU A 40 -6.82 -7.81 11.00
C LEU A 40 -6.72 -9.22 10.36
N ALA A 41 -7.78 -9.73 9.74
CA ALA A 41 -7.77 -11.03 9.06
C ALA A 41 -6.60 -11.22 8.08
N PRO A 42 -6.17 -10.20 7.29
CA PRO A 42 -5.01 -10.36 6.40
C PRO A 42 -3.69 -10.66 7.13
N LEU A 43 -3.54 -10.22 8.38
CA LEU A 43 -2.34 -10.46 9.19
C LEU A 43 -2.26 -11.88 9.74
N LYS A 44 -3.36 -12.63 9.71
CA LYS A 44 -3.37 -14.05 10.09
C LYS A 44 -2.52 -14.91 9.14
N ASN A 45 -2.29 -14.45 7.90
CA ASN A 45 -1.48 -15.14 6.92
C ASN A 45 0.02 -14.93 7.18
N THR A 46 0.57 -15.70 8.14
CA THR A 46 1.99 -15.71 8.50
C THR A 46 2.95 -15.71 7.30
N PRO A 47 2.78 -16.54 6.23
CA PRO A 47 3.71 -16.50 5.11
C PRO A 47 3.71 -15.17 4.36
N GLN A 48 2.54 -14.52 4.19
CA GLN A 48 2.45 -13.22 3.53
C GLN A 48 3.06 -12.11 4.38
N VAL A 49 2.82 -12.17 5.70
CA VAL A 49 3.41 -11.21 6.65
C VAL A 49 4.93 -11.33 6.66
N VAL A 50 5.49 -12.54 6.69
CA VAL A 50 6.94 -12.78 6.64
C VAL A 50 7.55 -12.27 5.33
N VAL A 51 6.93 -12.54 4.18
CA VAL A 51 7.44 -12.00 2.91
C VAL A 51 7.40 -10.48 2.91
N ALA A 52 6.32 -9.87 3.42
CA ALA A 52 6.21 -8.42 3.52
C ALA A 52 7.26 -7.82 4.49
N THR A 53 7.52 -8.47 5.64
CA THR A 53 8.54 -8.00 6.59
C THR A 53 9.95 -8.10 6.00
N LEU A 54 10.25 -9.16 5.25
CA LEU A 54 11.52 -9.35 4.56
C LEU A 54 11.73 -8.29 3.46
N VAL A 55 10.72 -8.04 2.63
CA VAL A 55 10.79 -7.01 1.59
C VAL A 55 10.99 -5.62 2.22
N TRP A 56 10.25 -5.32 3.30
CA TRP A 56 10.46 -4.09 4.07
C TRP A 56 11.90 -3.99 4.58
N TYR A 57 12.42 -5.06 5.20
CA TYR A 57 13.77 -5.07 5.74
C TYR A 57 14.83 -4.84 4.64
N ILE A 58 14.68 -5.50 3.50
CA ILE A 58 15.57 -5.36 2.35
C ILE A 58 15.52 -3.92 1.80
N ILE A 59 14.35 -3.32 1.69
CA ILE A 59 14.23 -1.96 1.14
C ILE A 59 14.84 -0.91 2.09
N PHE A 60 14.70 -1.07 3.41
CA PHE A 60 15.11 -0.04 4.37
C PHE A 60 16.52 -0.23 4.98
N TYR A 61 17.01 -1.47 5.09
CA TYR A 61 18.22 -1.79 5.86
C TYR A 61 19.36 -2.45 5.06
N THR A 62 19.16 -2.81 3.79
CA THR A 62 20.25 -3.43 2.99
C THR A 62 21.40 -2.42 2.75
N PRO A 63 22.67 -2.79 3.04
CA PRO A 63 23.80 -1.90 2.83
C PRO A 63 24.05 -1.64 1.34
N ILE A 64 24.46 -0.40 0.98
CA ILE A 64 24.87 0.05 -0.37
C ILE A 64 23.71 0.28 -1.39
N ASP A 65 22.44 0.28 -0.96
CA ASP A 65 21.28 0.56 -1.84
C ASP A 65 21.19 -0.35 -3.09
N VAL A 66 21.75 -1.57 -3.03
CA VAL A 66 21.81 -2.51 -4.16
C VAL A 66 20.41 -2.90 -4.63
N GLY A 67 19.51 -3.24 -3.70
CA GLY A 67 18.11 -3.54 -4.01
C GLY A 67 17.38 -2.37 -4.67
N TYR A 68 17.70 -1.13 -4.26
CA TYR A 68 17.13 0.06 -4.85
C TYR A 68 17.65 0.34 -6.27
N LYS A 69 18.95 0.18 -6.49
CA LYS A 69 19.58 0.35 -7.81
C LYS A 69 19.06 -0.68 -8.83
N ILE A 70 18.89 -1.93 -8.40
CA ILE A 70 18.31 -3.01 -9.23
C ILE A 70 16.83 -2.74 -9.52
N ALA A 71 16.04 -2.34 -8.51
CA ALA A 71 14.63 -2.00 -8.70
C ALA A 71 14.40 -0.77 -9.59
N LYS A 72 15.39 0.12 -9.70
CA LYS A 72 15.37 1.29 -10.60
C LYS A 72 15.78 0.97 -12.04
N PHE A 73 16.42 -0.17 -12.28
CA PHE A 73 16.79 -0.60 -13.61
C PHE A 73 15.52 -0.82 -14.42
N LEU A 74 15.39 -0.12 -15.56
CA LEU A 74 14.15 -0.06 -16.34
C LEU A 74 13.54 -1.44 -16.65
N PRO A 75 14.28 -2.45 -17.15
CA PRO A 75 13.66 -3.74 -17.47
C PRO A 75 13.17 -4.48 -16.21
N VAL A 76 13.92 -4.41 -15.10
CA VAL A 76 13.49 -5.00 -13.82
C VAL A 76 12.24 -4.29 -13.30
N LYS A 77 12.20 -2.95 -13.39
CA LYS A 77 11.04 -2.17 -12.99
C LYS A 77 9.79 -2.53 -13.80
N VAL A 78 9.94 -2.70 -15.12
CA VAL A 78 8.83 -3.08 -16.01
C VAL A 78 8.30 -4.47 -15.65
N VAL A 79 9.18 -5.45 -15.46
CA VAL A 79 8.79 -6.81 -15.05
C VAL A 79 8.09 -6.80 -13.69
N CYS A 80 8.64 -6.10 -12.70
CA CYS A 80 8.03 -5.97 -11.37
C CYS A 80 6.67 -5.25 -11.43
N SER A 81 6.54 -4.22 -12.28
CA SER A 81 5.27 -3.49 -12.47
C SER A 81 4.21 -4.36 -13.12
N ALA A 82 4.59 -5.15 -14.14
CA ALA A 82 3.69 -6.09 -14.80
C ALA A 82 3.24 -7.19 -13.83
N MET A 83 4.16 -7.77 -13.07
CA MET A 83 3.84 -8.78 -12.06
C MET A 83 2.91 -8.22 -10.99
N LYS A 84 3.15 -6.99 -10.52
CA LYS A 84 2.28 -6.30 -9.56
C LYS A 84 0.85 -6.15 -10.09
N GLU A 85 0.68 -5.80 -11.37
CA GLU A 85 -0.65 -5.65 -11.97
C GLU A 85 -1.37 -7.00 -12.11
N ILE A 86 -0.65 -8.07 -12.44
CA ILE A 86 -1.19 -9.45 -12.45
C ILE A 86 -1.70 -9.84 -11.05
N TYR A 87 -0.92 -9.58 -10.00
CA TYR A 87 -1.35 -9.81 -8.62
C TYR A 87 -2.52 -8.93 -8.20
N ARG A 88 -2.61 -7.70 -8.71
CA ARG A 88 -3.77 -6.83 -8.49
C ARG A 88 -5.02 -7.44 -9.10
N CYS A 89 -4.98 -7.90 -10.35
CA CYS A 89 -6.11 -8.59 -11.00
C CYS A 89 -6.53 -9.83 -10.21
N LYS A 90 -5.58 -10.61 -9.70
CA LYS A 90 -5.87 -11.76 -8.83
C LYS A 90 -6.60 -11.35 -7.55
N LYS A 91 -6.14 -10.30 -6.86
CA LYS A 91 -6.81 -9.78 -5.65
C LYS A 91 -8.24 -9.30 -5.92
N VAL A 92 -8.46 -8.64 -7.07
CA VAL A 92 -9.80 -8.22 -7.50
C VAL A 92 -10.70 -9.44 -7.70
N TYR A 93 -10.22 -10.44 -8.45
CA TYR A 93 -10.96 -11.69 -8.69
C TYR A 93 -11.30 -12.42 -7.39
N ASP A 94 -10.32 -12.62 -6.51
CA ASP A 94 -10.53 -13.23 -5.18
C ASP A 94 -11.49 -12.40 -4.31
N GLY A 95 -11.55 -11.09 -4.52
CA GLY A 95 -12.51 -10.18 -3.90
C GLY A 95 -13.94 -10.39 -4.36
N VAL A 96 -14.15 -10.34 -5.66
CA VAL A 96 -15.45 -10.55 -6.29
C VAL A 96 -15.96 -11.96 -6.00
N SER A 97 -15.11 -12.98 -6.11
CA SER A 97 -15.47 -14.37 -5.80
C SER A 97 -15.86 -14.56 -4.34
N HIS A 98 -15.16 -13.90 -3.41
CA HIS A 98 -15.52 -13.94 -1.99
C HIS A 98 -16.85 -13.23 -1.72
N ALA A 99 -17.04 -12.03 -2.24
CA ALA A 99 -18.29 -11.28 -2.10
C ALA A 99 -19.48 -12.02 -2.75
N ALA A 100 -19.26 -12.73 -3.87
CA ALA A 100 -20.28 -13.52 -4.54
C ALA A 100 -20.74 -14.73 -3.71
N LYS A 101 -19.87 -15.31 -2.88
CA LYS A 101 -20.23 -16.39 -1.96
C LYS A 101 -21.06 -15.89 -0.78
N VAL A 102 -20.75 -14.71 -0.26
CA VAL A 102 -21.45 -14.12 0.90
C VAL A 102 -22.79 -13.49 0.47
N TYR A 103 -22.82 -12.81 -0.68
CA TYR A 103 -23.99 -12.10 -1.18
C TYR A 103 -24.25 -12.39 -2.68
N PRO A 104 -24.77 -13.57 -3.04
CA PRO A 104 -24.86 -14.04 -4.44
C PRO A 104 -25.72 -13.16 -5.36
N ASN A 105 -26.70 -12.44 -4.82
CA ASN A 105 -27.60 -11.57 -5.62
C ASN A 105 -27.19 -10.08 -5.59
N ALA A 106 -26.15 -9.70 -4.84
CA ALA A 106 -25.78 -8.31 -4.64
C ALA A 106 -24.58 -7.89 -5.51
N TYR A 107 -24.82 -7.77 -6.82
CA TYR A 107 -23.77 -7.42 -7.79
C TYR A 107 -23.04 -6.11 -7.47
N VAL A 108 -23.73 -5.13 -6.91
CA VAL A 108 -23.13 -3.84 -6.48
C VAL A 108 -22.06 -4.05 -5.41
N ILE A 109 -22.32 -4.91 -4.42
CA ILE A 109 -21.37 -5.21 -3.33
C ILE A 109 -20.15 -5.92 -3.90
N MET A 110 -20.34 -6.83 -4.86
CA MET A 110 -19.23 -7.53 -5.50
C MET A 110 -18.27 -6.57 -6.23
N VAL A 111 -18.82 -5.60 -6.97
CA VAL A 111 -18.03 -4.57 -7.67
C VAL A 111 -17.29 -3.67 -6.68
N ILE A 112 -17.94 -3.25 -5.59
CA ILE A 112 -17.30 -2.43 -4.55
C ILE A 112 -16.17 -3.19 -3.85
N ILE A 113 -16.38 -4.46 -3.47
CA ILE A 113 -15.34 -5.27 -2.81
C ILE A 113 -14.17 -5.56 -3.75
N GLY A 114 -14.46 -5.87 -5.01
CA GLY A 114 -13.43 -6.07 -6.03
C GLY A 114 -12.57 -4.82 -6.22
N THR A 115 -13.19 -3.65 -6.37
CA THR A 115 -12.47 -2.38 -6.53
C THR A 115 -11.67 -1.99 -5.28
N LEU A 116 -12.21 -2.21 -4.08
CA LEU A 116 -11.49 -1.99 -2.82
C LEU A 116 -10.27 -2.90 -2.65
N LYS A 117 -10.36 -4.19 -3.02
CA LYS A 117 -9.19 -5.09 -2.98
C LYS A 117 -8.13 -4.71 -4.02
N GLY A 118 -8.54 -4.18 -5.17
CA GLY A 118 -7.63 -3.72 -6.24
C GLY A 118 -6.96 -2.37 -5.95
N ASN A 119 -7.65 -1.45 -5.28
CA ASN A 119 -7.18 -0.08 -5.01
C ASN A 119 -7.06 0.27 -3.50
N GLY A 120 -6.97 -0.73 -2.62
CA GLY A 120 -6.98 -0.50 -1.17
C GLY A 120 -5.87 0.43 -0.68
N ALA A 121 -4.71 0.41 -1.34
CA ALA A 121 -3.57 1.26 -1.00
C ALA A 121 -3.92 2.77 -1.09
N GLY A 122 -4.85 3.15 -1.97
CA GLY A 122 -5.31 4.54 -2.07
C GLY A 122 -6.15 4.98 -0.86
N PHE A 123 -6.97 4.08 -0.30
CA PHE A 123 -7.81 4.34 0.85
C PHE A 123 -7.02 4.40 2.16
N THR A 124 -6.06 3.50 2.36
CA THR A 124 -5.22 3.49 3.57
C THR A 124 -4.12 4.54 3.56
N ARG A 125 -3.90 5.24 2.43
CA ARG A 125 -2.88 6.29 2.31
C ARG A 125 -3.15 7.46 3.27
N LEU A 126 -4.41 7.76 3.55
CA LEU A 126 -4.79 8.77 4.54
C LEU A 126 -4.43 8.32 5.97
N LEU A 127 -4.71 7.05 6.29
CA LEU A 127 -4.36 6.45 7.58
C LEU A 127 -2.84 6.34 7.79
N GLU A 128 -2.09 6.03 6.72
CA GLU A 128 -0.64 5.99 6.78
C GLU A 128 -0.05 7.37 7.14
N ARG A 129 -0.54 8.43 6.50
CA ARG A 129 -0.07 9.81 6.73
C ARG A 129 -0.37 10.26 8.15
N LEU A 130 -1.56 9.94 8.67
CA LEU A 130 -1.93 10.14 10.07
C LEU A 130 -0.96 9.45 11.04
N ILE A 131 -0.63 8.17 10.81
CA ILE A 131 0.30 7.42 11.67
C ILE A 131 1.72 8.01 11.65
N ARG A 132 2.09 8.68 10.56
CA ARG A 132 3.39 9.37 10.42
C ARG A 132 3.38 10.80 10.96
N GLY A 133 2.24 11.28 11.50
CA GLY A 133 2.09 12.63 12.01
C GLY A 133 2.03 13.71 10.92
N VAL A 134 1.67 13.34 9.70
CA VAL A 134 1.51 14.27 8.57
C VAL A 134 0.05 14.33 8.18
N TRP A 135 -0.55 15.53 8.24
CA TRP A 135 -1.93 15.76 7.80
C TRP A 135 -1.92 16.61 6.53
N THR A 136 -2.49 16.07 5.44
CA THR A 136 -2.72 16.84 4.20
C THR A 136 -4.06 16.39 3.60
N PRO A 137 -5.16 17.12 3.85
CA PRO A 137 -6.51 16.70 3.48
C PRO A 137 -6.80 16.82 1.97
N THR A 138 -5.98 17.59 1.24
CA THR A 138 -6.12 17.87 -0.20
C THR A 138 -5.72 16.73 -1.13
N ALA A 139 -5.10 15.67 -0.61
CA ALA A 139 -4.62 14.53 -1.42
C ALA A 139 -5.33 13.23 -1.01
N MET A 140 -6.67 13.23 -1.09
CA MET A 140 -7.47 12.01 -1.02
C MET A 140 -7.70 11.43 -2.41
N GLU A 141 -7.49 10.12 -2.56
CA GLU A 141 -7.67 9.41 -3.84
C GLU A 141 -9.14 9.36 -4.29
N PHE A 142 -10.09 9.74 -3.41
CA PHE A 142 -11.49 9.93 -3.76
C PHE A 142 -11.73 11.25 -4.51
N MET A 143 -11.03 12.34 -4.18
CA MET A 143 -11.15 13.62 -4.89
C MET A 143 -10.25 13.69 -6.13
N GLN A 144 -9.07 13.06 -6.10
CA GLN A 144 -8.16 13.02 -7.25
C GLN A 144 -7.64 11.59 -7.48
N PRO A 145 -8.32 10.80 -8.32
CA PRO A 145 -7.89 9.44 -8.61
C PRO A 145 -6.59 9.44 -9.41
N SER A 146 -5.56 8.76 -8.90
CA SER A 146 -4.31 8.56 -9.64
C SER A 146 -4.38 7.31 -10.52
N PHE A 147 -4.05 7.44 -11.82
CA PHE A 147 -4.15 6.35 -12.80
C PHE A 147 -3.09 5.23 -12.64
N GLY A 148 -2.14 5.36 -11.71
CA GLY A 148 -1.04 4.42 -11.54
C GLY A 148 -1.02 3.84 -10.13
N PRO A 149 -0.68 2.55 -9.95
CA PRO A 149 -0.54 1.99 -8.62
C PRO A 149 0.74 2.55 -8.01
N THR A 150 0.60 3.62 -7.21
CA THR A 150 1.73 4.30 -6.58
C THR A 150 2.57 3.26 -5.84
N ASP A 151 3.80 3.04 -6.33
CA ASP A 151 4.74 2.12 -5.69
C ASP A 151 5.01 2.62 -4.27
N SER A 152 5.09 1.74 -3.26
CA SER A 152 5.21 2.18 -1.86
C SER A 152 6.39 3.15 -1.68
N THR A 153 7.49 2.92 -2.41
CA THR A 153 8.67 3.80 -2.47
C THR A 153 8.43 5.12 -3.23
N LEU A 154 7.54 5.15 -4.22
CA LEU A 154 7.12 6.37 -4.93
C LEU A 154 6.06 7.16 -4.13
N ALA A 155 5.24 6.49 -3.32
CA ALA A 155 4.31 7.13 -2.39
C ALA A 155 5.08 7.97 -1.36
N PHE A 156 6.16 7.41 -0.79
CA PHE A 156 7.12 8.14 0.05
C PHE A 156 7.77 9.35 -0.66
N ARG A 157 7.88 9.32 -1.98
CA ARG A 157 8.51 10.39 -2.78
C ARG A 157 7.52 11.51 -3.13
N HIS A 158 6.27 11.16 -3.46
CA HIS A 158 5.24 12.13 -3.83
C HIS A 158 4.73 12.92 -2.61
N ASP A 159 4.67 12.28 -1.44
CA ASP A 159 4.19 12.90 -0.20
C ASP A 159 5.07 14.09 0.24
N ARG A 160 6.38 14.05 -0.02
CA ARG A 160 7.28 15.17 0.31
C ARG A 160 7.25 16.38 -0.63
N ARG A 161 6.68 16.27 -1.84
CA ARG A 161 6.45 17.49 -2.64
C ARG A 161 5.31 18.32 -2.06
N VAL A 162 4.30 17.67 -1.50
CA VAL A 162 3.16 18.33 -0.84
C VAL A 162 3.58 18.92 0.51
N ILE A 163 4.35 18.17 1.32
CA ILE A 163 4.81 18.62 2.66
C ILE A 163 5.80 19.79 2.60
N LYS A 164 6.59 19.94 1.52
CA LYS A 164 7.45 21.12 1.35
C LYS A 164 6.63 22.37 1.00
N TYR A 165 5.65 22.22 0.10
CA TYR A 165 4.80 23.33 -0.32
C TYR A 165 3.97 23.92 0.83
N ASP A 166 3.53 23.09 1.78
CA ASP A 166 2.76 23.50 2.96
C ASP A 166 3.62 24.15 4.06
N ARG A 167 4.94 23.97 4.02
CA ARG A 167 5.88 24.60 4.98
C ARG A 167 6.48 25.91 4.47
N ASP A 168 6.33 26.17 3.17
CA ASP A 168 6.87 27.33 2.47
C ASP A 168 5.76 28.37 2.16
N VAL A 169 4.58 28.25 2.79
CA VAL A 169 3.45 29.22 2.80
C VAL A 169 3.14 29.63 4.23
#